data_AF-A0A7V3YI35-F1
#
_entry.id   AF-A0A7V3YI35-F1
#
_cell.length_a   1.000
_cell.length_b   1.000
_cell.length_c   1.000
_cell.angle_alpha   90.00
_cell.angle_beta   90.00
_cell.angle_gamma   90.00
#
_symmetry.space_group_name_H-M   'P 1'
#
loop_
_entity.id
_entity.type
_entity.pdbx_description
1 polymer ?
#
loop_
_entity_poly.entity_id
_entity_poly.type
_entity_poly.pdbx_seq_one_letter_code
_entity_poly.pdbx_strand_id
1 'polypeptide(L)' 'MPRVEKVGEVFRCEVCGNVVEVKEVGGGELVCCGQPMVKVEEAPKRRRQCRRKASA' A
#
# COMPACT_ATOMS: atom_id res chain seq x y z
N MET A 1 5.94 14.74 -2.60
CA MET A 1 6.14 14.50 -1.16
C MET A 1 5.00 13.63 -0.65
N PRO A 2 5.29 12.51 0.07
CA PRO A 2 4.27 11.59 0.57
C PRO A 2 3.46 12.24 1.70
N ARG A 3 2.43 13.00 1.32
CA ARG A 3 1.47 13.50 2.28
C ARG A 3 0.58 12.33 2.72
N VAL A 4 0.53 12.09 4.01
CA VAL A 4 -0.39 11.12 4.59
C VAL A 4 -1.76 11.78 4.69
N GLU A 5 -2.67 11.41 3.80
CA GLU A 5 -3.96 12.08 3.66
C GLU A 5 -5.11 11.24 4.22
N LYS A 6 -4.94 9.92 4.34
CA LYS A 6 -6.03 9.03 4.75
C LYS A 6 -5.59 7.93 5.72
N VAL A 7 -6.48 7.65 6.67
CA VAL A 7 -6.38 6.49 7.56
C VAL A 7 -6.59 5.20 6.74
N GLY A 8 -5.79 4.18 7.01
CA GLY A 8 -5.79 2.89 6.30
C GLY A 8 -4.84 2.83 5.10
N GLU A 9 -4.03 3.87 4.88
CA GLU A 9 -2.96 3.82 3.88
C GLU A 9 -1.80 2.96 4.38
N VAL A 10 -1.29 2.11 3.50
CA VAL A 10 -0.14 1.26 3.78
C VAL A 10 1.08 1.85 3.09
N PHE A 11 2.17 2.00 3.84
CA PHE A 11 3.44 2.50 3.34
C PHE A 11 4.53 1.45 3.54
N ARG A 12 5.42 1.34 2.57
CA ARG A 12 6.57 0.43 2.59
C ARG A 12 7.87 1.18 2.37
N CYS A 13 8.88 0.84 3.17
CA CYS A 13 10.25 1.26 2.92
C CYS A 13 10.96 0.25 2.03
N GLU A 14 11.59 0.71 0.95
CA GLU A 14 12.35 -0.14 0.02
C GLU A 14 13.76 -0.49 0.52
N VAL A 15 14.26 0.24 1.53
CA VAL A 15 15.61 0.04 2.09
C VAL A 15 15.62 -1.06 3.15
N CYS A 16 14.74 -0.95 4.15
CA CYS A 16 14.68 -1.90 5.27
C CYS A 16 13.53 -2.92 5.15
N GLY A 17 12.57 -2.70 4.25
CA GLY A 17 11.42 -3.58 4.07
C GLY A 17 10.29 -3.37 5.08
N ASN A 18 10.38 -2.37 5.97
CA ASN A 18 9.31 -2.06 6.94
C ASN A 18 8.01 -1.66 6.24
N VAL A 19 6.91 -2.22 6.73
CA VAL A 19 5.55 -1.92 6.29
C VAL A 19 4.78 -1.33 7.47
N VAL A 20 4.16 -0.17 7.27
CA VAL A 20 3.39 0.54 8.29
C VAL A 20 2.01 0.90 7.75
N GLU A 21 0.99 0.83 8.60
CA GLU A 21 -0.37 1.23 8.30
C GLU A 21 -0.71 2.50 9.08
N VAL A 22 -1.30 3.49 8.41
CA VAL A 22 -1.70 4.75 9.02
C VAL A 22 -3.00 4.57 9.79
N LYS A 23 -2.97 4.73 11.10
CA LYS A 23 -4.17 4.71 11.97
C LYS A 23 -4.78 6.08 12.21
N GLU A 24 -3.96 7.12 12.19
CA GLU A 24 -4.40 8.52 12.33
C GLU A 24 -3.60 9.40 11.38
N VAL A 25 -4.27 10.40 10.79
CA VAL A 25 -3.66 11.33 9.85
C VAL A 25 -3.07 12.53 10.60
N GLY A 26 -1.76 12.59 10.65
CA GLY A 26 -1.03 13.83 10.91
C GLY A 26 -0.47 14.30 9.56
N GLY A 27 -0.75 15.54 9.15
CA GLY A 27 -0.39 16.05 7.82
C GLY A 27 1.11 16.21 7.53
N GLY A 28 1.97 15.41 8.16
CA GLY A 28 3.40 15.30 7.91
C GLY A 28 3.75 14.18 6.93
N GLU A 29 5.06 14.05 6.67
CA GLU A 29 5.63 13.02 5.80
C GLU A 29 6.10 11.79 6.59
N LEU A 30 5.91 10.61 6.01
CA LEU A 30 6.51 9.37 6.51
C LEU A 30 7.89 9.17 5.91
N VAL A 31 8.91 9.23 6.76
CA VAL A 31 10.31 9.02 6.39
C VAL A 31 10.87 7.83 7.16
N CYS A 32 11.47 6.89 6.45
CA CYS A 32 12.15 5.73 7.02
C CYS A 32 13.53 5.58 6.36
N CYS A 33 14.57 5.34 7.16
CA CYS A 33 15.96 5.22 6.68
C CYS A 33 16.48 6.46 5.91
N GLY A 34 15.97 7.66 6.21
CA GLY A 34 16.37 8.90 5.55
C GLY A 34 15.73 9.13 4.17
N GLN A 35 14.76 8.29 3.78
CA GLN A 35 14.02 8.42 2.54
C GLN A 35 12.50 8.42 2.78
N PRO A 36 11.72 9.13 1.94
CA PRO A 36 10.26 9.08 1.99
C PRO A 36 9.76 7.65 1.72
N MET A 37 8.79 7.18 2.50
CA MET A 37 8.19 5.86 2.29
C MET A 37 7.30 5.84 1.04
N VAL A 38 7.16 4.67 0.42
CA VAL A 38 6.34 4.45 -0.78
C VAL A 38 4.95 3.91 -0.39
N LYS A 39 3.89 4.54 -0.90
CA LYS A 39 2.50 4.07 -0.67
C LYS A 39 2.26 2.78 -1.45
N VAL A 40 1.76 1.75 -0.77
CA VAL A 40 1.37 0.48 -1.36
C VAL A 40 -0.13 0.54 -1.61
N GLU A 41 -0.54 0.81 -2.85
CA GLU A 41 -1.95 0.71 -3.22
C GLU A 41 -2.35 -0.78 -3.26
N GLU A 42 -3.32 -1.18 -2.44
CA GLU A 42 -3.86 -2.53 -2.50
C GLU A 42 -4.57 -2.69 -3.86
N ALA A 43 -3.93 -3.41 -4.78
CA ALA A 43 -4.50 -3.67 -6.10
C ALA A 43 -5.89 -4.34 -5.95
N PRO A 44 -6.89 -3.93 -6.74
CA PRO A 44 -8.22 -4.48 -6.63
C PRO A 44 -8.14 -5.98 -6.88
N LYS A 45 -8.54 -6.77 -5.88
CA LYS A 45 -8.61 -8.23 -5.95
C LYS A 45 -9.44 -8.57 -7.19
N ARG A 46 -8.77 -8.86 -8.31
CA ARG A 46 -9.37 -9.48 -9.48
C ARG A 46 -9.90 -10.81 -8.99
N ARG A 47 -11.18 -10.81 -8.59
CA ARG A 47 -11.99 -12.01 -8.46
C ARG A 47 -11.74 -12.79 -9.73
N ARG A 48 -10.94 -13.85 -9.63
CA ARG A 48 -10.73 -14.78 -10.72
C ARG A 48 -12.11 -15.32 -11.03
N GLN A 49 -12.72 -14.75 -12.06
CA GLN A 49 -13.95 -15.27 -12.62
C GLN A 49 -13.58 -16.66 -13.10
N CYS A 50 -14.01 -17.69 -12.37
CA CYS A 50 -13.87 -19.07 -12.79
C CYS A 50 -14.76 -19.28 -14.02
N ARG A 51 -14.30 -18.80 -15.18
CA ARG A 51 -14.82 -19.15 -16.50
C ARG A 51 -13.80 -20.07 -17.16
N ARG A 52 -13.56 -21.23 -16.54
CA ARG A 52 -13.13 -22.41 -17.29
C ARG A 52 -14.43 -23.16 -17.57
N LYS A 53 -15.14 -22.79 -18.64
CA LYS A 53 -15.07 -23.53 -19.92
C LYS A 53 -14.99 -25.03 -19.61
N ALA A 54 -16.15 -25.64 -19.35
CA ALA A 54 -16.35 -27.05 -19.57
C ALA A 54 -16.17 -27.26 -21.09
N SER A 55 -14.97 -27.65 -21.48
CA SER A 55 -14.64 -28.06 -22.83
C SER A 55 -14.19 -29.50 -22.74
N ALA A 56 -15.15 -30.42 -22.95
CA ALA A 56 -15.03 -31.77 -23.49
C ALA A 56 -16.37 -32.48 -23.26
#